data_AF-A0A355EUN3-F1
#
_entry.id   AF-A0A355EUN3-F1
#
_cell.length_a   1.000
_cell.length_b   1.000
_cell.length_c   1.000
_cell.angle_alpha   90.00
_cell.angle_beta   90.00
_cell.angle_gamma   90.00
#
_symmetry.space_group_name_H-M   'P 1'
#
loop_
_entity.id
_entity.type
_entity.pdbx_description
1 polymer ?
#
loop_
_entity_poly.entity_id
_entity_poly.type
_entity_poly.pdbx_seq_one_letter_code
_entity_poly.pdbx_strand_id
1 'polypeptide(L)'
;MRTIVAWVLSNLSALDGRGFVVQVAGPGAGLRERLEKAVRHHPCDVLFVHRDAEKEPKERRLKEIRAAAGTAGFPPFVPVVPVRMTEAWLLIDETAIRQAAGNPNGEAALPLPKVARLESVADPKGVLRTCLIEASEKTGRRLQQFERDLPERIQRVAELISDFSPLRQLPAFQDFEQEARRVVTNLLAAPGP
;
A
#
# COMPACT_ATOMS: atom_id res chain seq x y z
N MET A 1 5.50 7.34 9.96
CA MET A 1 5.13 6.06 9.33
C MET A 1 5.62 6.09 7.89
N ARG A 2 6.66 5.32 7.53
CA ARG A 2 7.10 5.22 6.12
C ARG A 2 6.11 4.32 5.40
N THR A 3 5.25 4.90 4.59
CA THR A 3 4.32 4.16 3.73
C THR A 3 4.96 3.96 2.35
N ILE A 4 4.42 3.04 1.56
CA ILE A 4 4.82 2.88 0.15
C ILE A 4 4.73 4.19 -0.65
N VAL A 5 3.73 5.03 -0.35
CA VAL A 5 3.58 6.36 -0.96
C VAL A 5 4.74 7.27 -0.55
N ALA A 6 5.08 7.29 0.74
CA ALA A 6 6.21 8.09 1.22
C ALA A 6 7.54 7.62 0.60
N TRP A 7 7.74 6.31 0.45
CA TRP A 7 8.92 5.75 -0.22
C TRP A 7 8.97 6.14 -1.71
N VAL A 8 7.85 6.05 -2.42
CA VAL A 8 7.81 6.47 -3.84
C VAL A 8 8.11 7.96 -3.97
N LEU A 9 7.49 8.81 -3.14
CA LEU A 9 7.74 10.26 -3.17
C LEU A 9 9.22 10.61 -2.91
N SER A 10 9.86 9.97 -1.94
CA SER A 10 11.29 10.20 -1.65
C SER A 10 12.22 9.73 -2.78
N ASN A 11 11.75 8.86 -3.68
CA ASN A 11 12.50 8.37 -4.84
C ASN A 11 12.23 9.17 -6.12
N LEU A 12 11.20 10.03 -6.15
CA LEU A 12 10.80 10.78 -7.35
C LEU A 12 11.35 12.21 -7.41
N SER A 13 11.66 12.84 -6.28
CA SER A 13 12.07 14.26 -6.25
C SER A 13 12.63 14.69 -4.90
N ALA A 14 13.24 15.88 -4.83
CA ALA A 14 13.59 16.58 -3.59
C ALA A 14 12.37 17.23 -2.91
N LEU A 15 11.18 16.63 -3.04
CA LEU A 15 10.02 17.05 -2.27
C LEU A 15 10.25 16.66 -0.81
N ASP A 16 10.36 17.65 0.07
CA ASP A 16 10.21 17.49 1.52
C ASP A 16 8.75 17.14 1.84
N GLY A 17 8.35 15.92 1.47
CA GLY A 17 6.96 15.48 1.52
C GLY A 17 6.46 15.34 2.95
N ARG A 18 5.74 16.35 3.45
CA ARG A 18 4.82 16.20 4.58
C ARG A 18 3.49 15.67 4.06
N GLY A 19 3.12 14.45 4.43
CA GLY A 19 1.88 13.81 4.01
C GLY A 19 1.08 13.28 5.19
N PHE A 20 -0.25 13.27 5.05
CA PHE A 20 -1.17 12.67 6.02
C PHE A 20 -1.93 11.53 5.34
N VAL A 21 -2.06 10.39 6.03
CA VAL A 21 -2.94 9.30 5.58
C VAL A 21 -4.31 9.55 6.18
N VAL A 22 -5.32 9.68 5.33
CA VAL A 22 -6.71 9.87 5.75
C VAL A 22 -7.53 8.66 5.33
N GLN A 23 -7.98 7.88 6.29
CA GLN A 23 -8.96 6.83 6.04
C GLN A 23 -10.36 7.43 6.14
N VAL A 24 -10.98 7.73 5.00
CA VAL A 24 -12.38 8.21 4.99
C VAL A 24 -13.31 7.01 5.08
N ALA A 25 -13.57 6.56 6.31
CA ALA A 25 -14.64 5.62 6.60
C ALA A 25 -15.99 6.37 6.68
N GLY A 26 -17.01 5.80 6.04
CA GLY A 26 -18.38 6.30 6.12
C GLY A 26 -19.35 5.31 5.45
N PRO A 27 -20.39 4.82 6.14
CA PRO A 27 -21.40 3.98 5.52
C PRO A 27 -22.20 4.78 4.47
N GLY A 28 -22.50 4.16 3.32
CA GLY A 28 -23.44 4.69 2.32
C GLY A 28 -22.93 5.76 1.34
N ALA A 29 -21.79 6.39 1.61
CA ALA A 29 -21.25 7.46 0.75
C ALA A 29 -20.50 6.90 -0.48
N GLY A 30 -20.86 7.37 -1.68
CA GLY A 30 -20.17 7.06 -2.93
C GLY A 30 -18.68 7.44 -2.88
N LEU A 31 -17.86 6.89 -3.78
CA LEU A 31 -16.42 7.21 -3.80
C LEU A 31 -16.17 8.72 -3.89
N ARG A 32 -16.91 9.44 -4.74
CA ARG A 32 -16.82 10.90 -4.88
C ARG A 32 -17.01 11.63 -3.56
N GLU A 33 -18.12 11.39 -2.87
CA GLU A 33 -18.45 12.06 -1.60
C GLU A 33 -17.36 11.85 -0.55
N ARG A 34 -16.78 10.64 -0.49
CA ARG A 34 -15.65 10.35 0.39
C ARG A 34 -14.41 11.16 0.04
N LEU A 35 -14.10 11.31 -1.25
CA LEU A 35 -12.97 12.14 -1.71
C LEU A 35 -13.22 13.62 -1.42
N GLU A 36 -14.43 14.13 -1.67
CA GLU A 36 -14.79 15.53 -1.37
C GLU A 36 -14.63 15.82 0.12
N LYS A 37 -15.08 14.90 0.98
CA LYS A 37 -14.89 15.00 2.43
C LYS A 37 -13.41 14.96 2.80
N ALA A 38 -12.62 14.07 2.20
CA ALA A 38 -11.18 13.96 2.47
C ALA A 38 -10.48 15.29 2.19
N VAL A 39 -10.65 15.83 0.98
CA VAL A 39 -9.98 17.06 0.53
C VAL A 39 -10.44 18.27 1.33
N ARG A 40 -11.73 18.34 1.71
CA ARG A 40 -12.25 19.44 2.54
C ARG A 40 -11.60 19.50 3.92
N HIS A 41 -11.41 18.35 4.56
CA HIS A 41 -10.84 18.28 5.92
C HIS A 41 -9.30 18.29 5.89
N HIS A 42 -8.72 17.85 4.78
CA HIS A 42 -7.28 17.76 4.57
C HIS A 42 -6.91 18.30 3.19
N PRO A 43 -6.86 19.64 3.04
CA PRO A 43 -6.37 20.26 1.81
C PRO A 43 -4.96 19.75 1.46
N CYS A 44 -4.74 19.45 0.18
CA CYS A 44 -3.50 18.84 -0.28
C CYS A 44 -3.19 19.24 -1.73
N ASP A 45 -1.91 19.22 -2.08
CA ASP A 45 -1.44 19.49 -3.45
C ASP A 45 -1.60 18.27 -4.36
N VAL A 46 -1.51 17.06 -3.79
CA VAL A 46 -1.68 15.79 -4.51
C VAL A 46 -2.49 14.80 -3.66
N LEU A 47 -3.49 14.19 -4.28
CA LEU A 47 -4.37 13.20 -3.66
C LEU A 47 -4.00 11.77 -4.09
N PHE A 48 -3.50 10.94 -3.17
CA PHE A 48 -3.31 9.51 -3.43
C PHE A 48 -4.60 8.74 -3.11
N VAL A 49 -5.19 8.07 -4.11
CA VAL A 49 -6.44 7.31 -3.95
C VAL A 49 -6.15 5.82 -3.96
N HIS A 50 -6.08 5.22 -2.77
CA HIS A 50 -5.87 3.79 -2.62
C HIS A 50 -7.19 3.01 -2.76
N ARG A 51 -7.15 1.96 -3.58
CA ARG A 51 -8.25 1.00 -3.69
C ARG A 51 -7.80 -0.33 -4.26
N ASP A 52 -8.02 -1.41 -3.52
CA ASP A 52 -7.74 -2.76 -4.00
C ASP A 52 -8.60 -3.13 -5.22
N ALA A 53 -8.01 -3.87 -6.16
CA ALA A 53 -8.74 -4.46 -7.29
C ALA A 53 -9.73 -5.54 -6.84
N GLU A 54 -9.48 -6.17 -5.69
CA GLU A 54 -10.25 -7.31 -5.17
C GLU A 54 -10.44 -8.40 -6.25
N LYS A 55 -11.70 -8.68 -6.63
CA LYS A 55 -12.07 -9.65 -7.68
C LYS A 55 -12.35 -8.97 -9.04
N GLU A 56 -12.18 -7.66 -9.12
CA GLU A 56 -12.48 -6.86 -10.30
C GLU A 56 -11.21 -6.55 -11.10
N PRO A 57 -11.30 -6.36 -12.42
CA PRO A 57 -10.16 -5.87 -13.20
C PRO A 57 -9.69 -4.52 -12.68
N LYS A 58 -8.36 -4.33 -12.66
CA LYS A 58 -7.73 -3.07 -12.25
C LYS A 58 -8.29 -1.87 -13.02
N GLU A 59 -8.57 -2.05 -14.31
CA GLU A 59 -9.11 -1.03 -15.21
C GLU A 59 -10.47 -0.52 -14.73
N ARG A 60 -11.30 -1.38 -14.13
CA ARG A 60 -12.59 -0.99 -13.58
C ARG A 60 -12.40 -0.04 -12.39
N ARG A 61 -11.49 -0.37 -11.46
CA ARG A 61 -11.16 0.51 -10.33
C ARG A 61 -10.56 1.83 -10.79
N LEU A 62 -9.68 1.83 -11.80
CA LEU A 62 -9.13 3.04 -12.39
C LEU A 62 -10.22 3.94 -12.99
N LYS A 63 -11.19 3.37 -13.71
CA LYS A 63 -12.35 4.12 -14.23
C LYS A 63 -13.18 4.74 -13.10
N GLU A 64 -13.46 3.97 -12.05
CA GLU A 64 -14.21 4.45 -10.88
C GLU A 64 -13.47 5.62 -10.18
N ILE A 65 -12.16 5.51 -9.99
CA ILE A 65 -11.33 6.57 -9.40
C ILE A 65 -11.33 7.82 -10.31
N ARG A 66 -11.11 7.66 -11.61
CA ARG A 66 -11.09 8.78 -12.56
C ARG A 66 -12.44 9.50 -12.62
N ALA A 67 -13.56 8.78 -12.59
CA ALA A 67 -14.89 9.38 -12.57
C ALA A 67 -15.19 10.16 -11.27
N ALA A 68 -14.60 9.74 -10.16
CA ALA A 68 -14.76 10.40 -8.87
C ALA A 68 -13.81 11.60 -8.71
N ALA A 69 -12.51 11.38 -8.88
CA ALA A 69 -11.44 12.35 -8.62
C ALA A 69 -11.14 13.29 -9.80
N GLY A 70 -11.50 12.92 -11.04
CA GLY A 70 -11.28 13.73 -12.23
C GLY A 70 -12.29 14.87 -12.43
N THR A 71 -13.07 15.21 -11.39
CA THR A 71 -14.05 16.30 -11.45
C THR A 71 -13.35 17.63 -11.22
N ALA A 72 -13.79 18.69 -11.91
CA ALA A 72 -13.26 20.03 -11.71
C ALA A 72 -13.30 20.43 -10.21
N GLY A 73 -12.18 20.98 -9.71
CA GLY A 73 -12.03 21.40 -8.31
C GLY A 73 -11.34 20.39 -7.39
N PHE A 74 -11.05 19.18 -7.86
CA PHE A 74 -10.16 18.26 -7.13
C PHE A 74 -8.68 18.58 -7.39
N PRO A 75 -7.78 18.36 -6.39
CA PRO A 75 -6.35 18.35 -6.62
C PRO A 75 -5.95 17.28 -7.66
N PRO A 76 -4.78 17.42 -8.30
CA PRO A 76 -4.15 16.32 -9.02
C PRO A 76 -4.13 15.05 -8.17
N PHE A 77 -4.42 13.90 -8.79
CA PHE A 77 -4.55 12.65 -8.06
C PHE A 77 -3.72 11.51 -8.66
N VAL A 78 -3.32 10.57 -7.81
CA VAL A 78 -2.57 9.36 -8.17
C VAL A 78 -3.36 8.13 -7.67
N PRO A 79 -3.92 7.30 -8.58
CA PRO A 79 -4.53 6.03 -8.19
C PRO A 79 -3.47 5.03 -7.69
N VAL A 80 -3.74 4.40 -6.55
CA VAL A 80 -2.95 3.29 -6.00
C VAL A 80 -3.84 2.05 -6.00
N VAL A 81 -3.73 1.23 -7.05
CA VAL A 81 -4.60 0.06 -7.27
C VAL A 81 -3.78 -1.22 -7.34
N PRO A 82 -3.54 -1.89 -6.20
CA PRO A 82 -2.90 -3.19 -6.21
C PRO A 82 -3.86 -4.27 -6.74
N VAL A 83 -3.34 -5.20 -7.55
CA VAL A 83 -4.15 -6.26 -8.20
C VAL A 83 -4.65 -7.31 -7.20
N ARG A 84 -3.86 -7.64 -6.17
CA ARG A 84 -4.19 -8.62 -5.13
C ARG A 84 -3.97 -8.03 -3.74
N MET A 85 -4.55 -6.87 -3.48
CA MET A 85 -4.42 -6.15 -2.20
C MET A 85 -2.99 -5.67 -1.88
N THR A 86 -2.87 -4.82 -0.86
CA THR A 86 -1.58 -4.26 -0.44
C THR A 86 -0.72 -5.31 0.26
N GLU A 87 -1.32 -6.32 0.88
CA GLU A 87 -0.59 -7.39 1.57
C GLU A 87 0.29 -8.20 0.60
N ALA A 88 -0.09 -8.30 -0.67
CA ALA A 88 0.78 -8.91 -1.68
C ALA A 88 2.11 -8.18 -1.79
N TRP A 89 2.13 -6.86 -1.63
CA TRP A 89 3.34 -6.05 -1.68
C TRP A 89 4.19 -6.18 -0.42
N LEU A 90 3.62 -6.60 0.72
CA LEU A 90 4.37 -6.81 1.96
C LEU A 90 5.20 -8.10 1.96
N LEU A 91 4.89 -9.03 1.05
CA LEU A 91 5.59 -10.32 0.91
C LEU A 91 6.99 -10.19 0.25
N ILE A 92 7.46 -8.98 -0.05
CA ILE A 92 8.77 -8.76 -0.67
C ILE A 92 9.95 -8.84 0.30
N ASP A 93 9.69 -8.73 1.61
CA ASP A 93 10.73 -8.52 2.62
C ASP A 93 10.60 -9.55 3.75
N GLU A 94 11.36 -10.64 3.62
CA GLU A 94 11.45 -11.68 4.64
C GLU A 94 11.97 -11.13 5.98
N THR A 95 12.95 -10.23 5.94
CA THR A 95 13.56 -9.66 7.14
C THR A 95 12.54 -8.83 7.93
N ALA A 96 11.74 -8.00 7.25
CA ALA A 96 10.66 -7.25 7.88
C ALA A 96 9.60 -8.18 8.49
N ILE A 97 9.25 -9.29 7.84
CA ILE A 97 8.33 -10.31 8.36
C ILE A 97 8.88 -10.94 9.64
N ARG A 98 10.15 -11.37 9.65
CA ARG A 98 10.80 -11.98 10.83
C ARG A 98 10.89 -11.00 12.00
N GLN A 99 11.25 -9.75 11.73
CA GLN A 99 11.27 -8.68 12.73
C GLN A 99 9.88 -8.41 13.30
N ALA A 100 8.84 -8.31 12.46
CA ALA A 100 7.47 -8.11 12.90
C ALA A 100 6.98 -9.28 13.77
N ALA A 101 7.32 -10.52 13.40
CA ALA A 101 7.02 -11.73 14.16
C ALA A 101 7.72 -11.79 15.53
N GLY A 102 8.70 -10.92 15.78
CA GLY A 102 9.47 -10.88 17.02
C GLY A 102 10.56 -11.95 17.10
N ASN A 103 10.97 -12.50 15.95
CA ASN A 103 12.01 -13.51 15.84
C ASN A 103 12.91 -13.22 14.62
N PRO A 104 13.72 -12.14 14.68
CA PRO A 104 14.52 -11.67 13.53
C PRO A 104 15.56 -12.69 13.04
N ASN A 105 16.02 -13.59 13.92
CA ASN A 105 17.04 -14.59 13.63
C ASN A 105 16.46 -16.01 13.47
N GLY A 106 15.13 -16.15 13.39
CA GLY A 106 14.49 -17.46 13.20
C GLY A 106 14.92 -18.10 11.88
N GLU A 107 14.92 -19.43 11.83
CA GLU A 107 15.39 -20.19 10.66
C GLU A 107 14.26 -20.92 9.93
N ALA A 108 13.03 -20.87 10.46
CA ALA A 108 11.86 -21.47 9.84
C ALA A 108 11.70 -21.01 8.39
N ALA A 109 11.50 -21.96 7.47
CA ALA A 109 11.31 -21.67 6.06
C ALA A 109 9.96 -20.97 5.84
N LEU A 110 9.98 -19.76 5.26
CA LEU A 110 8.76 -19.02 4.99
C LEU A 110 8.24 -19.33 3.58
N PRO A 111 6.93 -19.53 3.38
CA PRO A 111 6.35 -19.83 2.07
C PRO A 111 6.20 -18.57 1.20
N LEU A 112 7.29 -17.80 1.06
CA LEU A 112 7.29 -16.55 0.29
C LEU A 112 7.25 -16.83 -1.22
N PRO A 113 6.25 -16.30 -1.95
CA PRO A 113 6.24 -16.39 -3.41
C PRO A 113 7.39 -15.58 -4.02
N LYS A 114 7.81 -15.96 -5.23
CA LYS A 114 8.70 -15.09 -6.03
C LYS A 114 8.02 -13.74 -6.27
N VAL A 115 8.78 -12.65 -6.18
CA VAL A 115 8.27 -11.28 -6.33
C VAL A 115 7.42 -11.12 -7.61
N ALA A 116 7.93 -11.58 -8.75
CA ALA A 116 7.20 -11.53 -10.03
C ALA A 116 5.84 -12.26 -10.06
N ARG A 117 5.51 -13.08 -9.04
CA ARG A 117 4.24 -13.80 -8.93
C ARG A 117 3.28 -13.19 -7.90
N LEU A 118 3.66 -12.13 -7.18
CA LEU A 118 2.85 -11.59 -6.09
C LEU A 118 1.45 -11.14 -6.54
N GLU A 119 1.32 -10.57 -7.75
CA GLU A 119 0.02 -10.19 -8.32
C GLU A 119 -0.86 -11.38 -8.75
N SER A 120 -0.32 -12.60 -8.75
CA SER A 120 -1.07 -13.83 -9.03
C SER A 120 -1.47 -14.60 -7.77
N VAL A 121 -1.01 -14.17 -6.59
CA VAL A 121 -1.34 -14.81 -5.32
C VAL A 121 -2.82 -14.63 -5.03
N ALA A 122 -3.54 -15.75 -4.87
CA ALA A 122 -4.98 -15.74 -4.71
C ALA A 122 -5.42 -15.12 -3.37
N ASP A 123 -4.73 -15.47 -2.28
CA ASP A 123 -4.97 -14.99 -0.93
C ASP A 123 -3.67 -14.51 -0.26
N PRO A 124 -3.19 -13.30 -0.60
CA PRO A 124 -1.95 -12.77 -0.03
C PRO A 124 -2.08 -12.43 1.46
N LYS A 125 -3.30 -12.18 1.96
CA LYS A 125 -3.55 -12.03 3.40
C LYS A 125 -3.28 -13.33 4.13
N GLY A 126 -3.79 -14.45 3.61
CA GLY A 126 -3.50 -15.79 4.12
C GLY A 126 -2.00 -16.09 4.09
N VAL A 127 -1.34 -15.86 2.96
CA VAL A 127 0.12 -16.11 2.82
C VAL A 127 0.93 -15.28 3.82
N LEU A 128 0.62 -13.99 3.98
CA LEU A 128 1.32 -13.12 4.94
C LEU A 128 1.11 -13.58 6.39
N ARG A 129 -0.11 -13.99 6.75
CA ARG A 129 -0.42 -14.58 8.06
C ARG A 129 0.37 -15.85 8.31
N THR A 130 0.42 -16.76 7.35
CA THR A 130 1.24 -17.97 7.45
C THR A 130 2.71 -17.62 7.63
N CYS A 131 3.27 -16.71 6.83
CA CYS A 131 4.67 -16.30 6.97
C CYS A 131 4.96 -15.73 8.37
N LEU A 132 4.05 -14.91 8.93
CA LEU A 132 4.20 -14.37 10.29
C LEU A 132 4.14 -15.45 11.37
N ILE A 133 3.21 -16.41 11.24
CA ILE A 133 3.05 -17.53 12.17
C ILE A 133 4.31 -18.40 12.15
N GLU A 134 4.75 -18.83 10.97
CA GLU A 134 5.94 -19.67 10.79
C GLU A 134 7.20 -18.94 11.28
N ALA A 135 7.37 -17.66 10.94
CA ALA A 135 8.49 -16.86 11.41
C ALA A 135 8.53 -16.72 12.93
N SER A 136 7.38 -16.75 13.60
CA SER A 136 7.32 -16.62 15.06
C SER A 136 7.86 -17.84 15.80
N GLU A 137 7.83 -19.02 15.17
CA GLU A 137 8.16 -20.33 15.75
C GLU A 137 7.44 -20.62 17.09
N LYS A 138 6.33 -19.93 17.37
CA LYS A 138 5.54 -20.10 18.58
C LYS A 138 4.62 -21.30 18.46
N THR A 139 4.41 -21.98 19.59
CA THR A 139 3.49 -23.12 19.69
C THR A 139 2.55 -22.98 20.90
N GLY A 140 1.46 -23.76 20.91
CA GLY A 140 0.50 -23.83 22.01
C GLY A 140 -0.09 -22.48 22.39
N ARG A 141 -0.13 -22.16 23.70
CA ARG A 141 -0.70 -20.91 24.22
C ARG A 141 -0.01 -19.65 23.68
N ARG A 142 1.30 -19.73 23.39
CA ARG A 142 2.06 -18.60 22.83
C ARG A 142 1.66 -18.32 21.39
N LEU A 143 1.35 -19.36 20.61
CA LEU A 143 0.82 -19.22 19.26
C LEU A 143 -0.57 -18.59 19.28
N GLN A 144 -1.47 -19.06 20.14
CA GLN A 144 -2.81 -18.48 20.27
C GLN A 144 -2.79 -16.99 20.64
N GLN A 145 -1.84 -16.56 21.47
CA GLN A 145 -1.65 -15.13 21.74
C GLN A 145 -1.14 -14.39 20.50
N PHE A 146 -0.16 -14.96 19.80
CA PHE A 146 0.40 -14.35 18.60
C PHE A 146 -0.65 -14.18 17.49
N GLU A 147 -1.52 -15.17 17.30
CA GLU A 147 -2.62 -15.12 16.33
C GLU A 147 -3.61 -13.99 16.63
N ARG A 148 -3.84 -13.66 17.91
CA ARG A 148 -4.67 -12.51 18.32
C ARG A 148 -4.03 -11.18 17.93
N ASP A 149 -2.71 -11.11 17.98
CA ASP A 149 -1.93 -9.90 17.69
C ASP A 149 -1.59 -9.75 16.18
N LEU A 150 -2.05 -10.67 15.32
CA LEU A 150 -1.72 -10.68 13.88
C LEU A 150 -2.02 -9.36 13.15
N PRO A 151 -3.15 -8.66 13.39
CA PRO A 151 -3.41 -7.37 12.76
C PRO A 151 -2.30 -6.35 13.03
N GLU A 152 -1.83 -6.26 14.28
CA GLU A 152 -0.73 -5.40 14.69
C GLU A 152 0.59 -5.84 14.03
N ARG A 153 0.83 -7.16 13.90
CA ARG A 153 2.01 -7.69 13.20
C ARG A 153 2.03 -7.31 11.72
N ILE A 154 0.89 -7.38 11.04
CA ILE A 154 0.78 -7.00 9.62
C ILE A 154 1.10 -5.51 9.44
N GLN A 155 0.53 -4.65 10.30
CA GLN A 155 0.87 -3.23 10.29
C GLN A 155 2.37 -3.03 10.52
N ARG A 156 2.95 -3.77 11.47
CA ARG A 156 4.38 -3.69 11.77
C ARG A 156 5.27 -4.08 10.59
N VAL A 157 4.89 -5.06 9.78
CA VAL A 157 5.63 -5.39 8.54
C VAL A 157 5.70 -4.16 7.63
N ALA A 158 4.57 -3.50 7.37
CA ALA A 158 4.53 -2.33 6.49
C ALA A 158 5.41 -1.17 7.00
N GLU A 159 5.56 -1.03 8.32
CA GLU A 159 6.43 -0.02 8.94
C GLU A 159 7.92 -0.35 8.88
N LEU A 160 8.27 -1.64 8.81
CA LEU A 160 9.64 -2.15 8.84
C LEU A 160 10.28 -2.23 7.46
N ILE A 161 9.48 -2.40 6.40
CA ILE A 161 9.99 -2.39 5.02
C ILE A 161 10.60 -1.02 4.74
N SER A 162 11.91 -1.02 4.45
CA SER A 162 12.68 0.20 4.15
C SER A 162 12.94 0.40 2.67
N ASP A 163 12.90 -0.69 1.90
CA ASP A 163 13.09 -0.68 0.45
C ASP A 163 11.94 -1.40 -0.26
N PHE A 164 11.18 -0.63 -1.06
CA PHE A 164 10.12 -1.17 -1.91
C PHE A 164 10.57 -1.38 -3.36
N SER A 165 11.86 -1.21 -3.67
CA SER A 165 12.41 -1.42 -5.02
C SER A 165 12.11 -2.79 -5.64
N PRO A 166 11.98 -3.91 -4.90
CA PRO A 166 11.57 -5.18 -5.49
C PRO A 166 10.20 -5.12 -6.18
N LEU A 167 9.29 -4.25 -5.73
CA LEU A 167 7.97 -4.08 -6.35
C LEU A 167 8.05 -3.55 -7.78
N ARG A 168 9.18 -2.99 -8.23
CA ARG A 168 9.37 -2.59 -9.62
C ARG A 168 9.30 -3.75 -10.61
N GLN A 169 9.26 -5.00 -10.15
CA GLN A 169 8.95 -6.17 -10.98
C GLN A 169 7.44 -6.35 -11.26
N LEU A 170 6.58 -5.61 -10.56
CA LEU A 170 5.13 -5.76 -10.61
C LEU A 170 4.49 -4.69 -11.50
N PRO A 171 3.74 -5.05 -12.55
CA PRO A 171 3.07 -4.10 -13.43
C PRO A 171 2.20 -3.08 -12.69
N ALA A 172 1.48 -3.47 -11.63
CA ALA A 172 0.63 -2.54 -10.91
C ALA A 172 1.41 -1.50 -10.12
N PHE A 173 2.59 -1.87 -9.61
CA PHE A 173 3.47 -0.94 -8.94
C PHE A 173 4.16 0.00 -9.95
N GLN A 174 4.58 -0.52 -11.10
CA GLN A 174 5.15 0.31 -12.18
C GLN A 174 4.17 1.38 -12.64
N ASP A 175 2.90 1.02 -12.87
CA ASP A 175 1.87 1.99 -13.25
C ASP A 175 1.64 3.06 -12.16
N PHE A 176 1.65 2.64 -10.89
CA PHE A 176 1.56 3.56 -9.76
C PHE A 176 2.76 4.53 -9.71
N GLU A 177 3.99 4.01 -9.82
CA GLU A 177 5.22 4.81 -9.77
C GLU A 177 5.30 5.79 -10.95
N GLN A 178 4.91 5.36 -12.15
CA GLN A 178 4.87 6.20 -13.35
C GLN A 178 3.83 7.33 -13.22
N GLU A 179 2.64 7.02 -12.72
CA GLU A 179 1.59 8.01 -12.55
C GLU A 179 1.92 9.01 -11.44
N ALA A 180 2.52 8.54 -10.34
CA ALA A 180 3.07 9.41 -9.30
C ALA A 180 4.13 10.37 -9.87
N ARG A 181 5.07 9.85 -10.67
CA ARG A 181 6.09 10.66 -11.34
C ARG A 181 5.48 11.72 -12.26
N ARG A 182 4.49 11.34 -13.06
CA ARG A 182 3.81 12.23 -13.99
C ARG A 182 3.11 13.38 -13.26
N VAL A 183 2.34 13.06 -12.23
CA VAL A 183 1.59 14.06 -11.45
C VAL A 183 2.54 15.00 -10.71
N VAL A 184 3.59 14.47 -10.06
CA VAL A 184 4.58 15.27 -9.34
C VAL A 184 5.36 16.19 -10.29
N THR A 185 5.82 15.67 -11.44
CA THR A 185 6.53 16.48 -12.44
C THR A 185 5.65 17.64 -12.93
N ASN A 186 4.38 17.36 -13.22
CA ASN A 186 3.44 18.39 -13.67
C ASN A 186 3.18 19.44 -12.60
N LEU A 187 3.07 19.03 -11.33
CA LEU A 187 2.89 19.96 -10.21
C LEU A 187 4.10 20.90 -10.06
N LEU A 188 5.32 20.36 -10.17
CA LEU A 188 6.56 21.14 -10.07
C LEU A 188 6.82 22.04 -11.28
N ALA A 189 6.30 21.67 -12.46
CA ALA A 189 6.44 22.44 -13.69
C ALA A 189 5.37 23.55 -13.84
N ALA A 190 4.28 23.48 -13.07
CA ALA A 190 3.27 24.52 -13.08
C ALA A 190 3.86 25.81 -12.49
N PRO A 191 3.77 26.97 -13.18
CA PRO A 191 4.12 28.24 -12.57
C PRO A 191 3.26 28.42 -11.31
N GLY A 192 3.89 28.83 -10.21
CA GLY A 192 3.18 29.16 -8.98
C GLY A 192 2.09 30.20 -9.22
N PRO A 193 1.05 30.25 -8.35
CA PRO A 193 -0.01 31.25 -8.46
C PRO A 193 0.52 32.68 -8.44
#